data_AF-A0A7V9ZUW3-F1
#
_entry.id   AF-A0A7V9ZUW3-F1
#
_cell.length_a   1.000
_cell.length_b   1.000
_cell.length_c   1.000
_cell.angle_alpha   90.00
_cell.angle_beta   90.00
_cell.angle_gamma   90.00
#
_symmetry.space_group_name_H-M   'P 1'
#
loop_
_entity.id
_entity.type
_entity.pdbx_description
1 polymer ?
#
loop_
_entity_poly.entity_id
_entity_poly.type
_entity_poly.pdbx_seq_one_letter_code
_entity_poly.pdbx_strand_id
1 'polypeptide(L)' 'AYDTLKIQIRNSSGTMLATLATYSNLNAAAGYTQTSFDLTSYKGQMIQIYLVATENSSLKTSFVVDDFALNVKTP' A
#
# COMPACT_ATOMS: atom_id res chain seq x y z
N ALA A 1 -2.10 -6.05 -16.41
CA ALA A 1 -1.63 -6.44 -15.06
C ALA A 1 -2.42 -7.67 -14.64
N TYR A 2 -1.74 -8.76 -14.26
CA TYR A 2 -2.39 -10.00 -13.83
C TYR A 2 -2.36 -10.14 -12.31
N ASP A 3 -1.19 -9.91 -11.72
CA ASP A 3 -1.00 -9.88 -10.28
C ASP A 3 -0.94 -8.43 -9.83
N THR A 4 -1.50 -8.12 -8.67
CA THR A 4 -1.57 -6.75 -8.16
C THR A 4 -1.24 -6.67 -6.68
N LEU A 5 -0.65 -5.54 -6.29
CA LEU A 5 -0.57 -5.08 -4.90
C LEU A 5 -1.29 -3.75 -4.80
N LYS A 6 -2.32 -3.68 -3.96
CA LYS A 6 -3.03 -2.43 -3.63
C LYS A 6 -2.68 -1.97 -2.24
N ILE A 7 -2.32 -0.70 -2.09
CA ILE A 7 -2.14 -0.06 -0.79
C ILE A 7 -3.40 0.73 -0.49
N GLN A 8 -4.13 0.34 0.54
CA GLN A 8 -5.43 0.90 0.90
C GLN A 8 -5.37 1.63 2.24
N ILE A 9 -6.18 2.67 2.35
CA ILE A 9 -6.60 3.23 3.64
C ILE A 9 -7.93 2.60 4.01
N ARG A 10 -8.04 2.08 5.22
CA ARG A 10 -9.29 1.58 5.80
C ARG A 10 -9.61 2.29 7.11
N ASN A 11 -10.89 2.43 7.44
CA ASN A 11 -11.30 2.88 8.78
C ASN A 11 -11.12 1.75 9.81
N SER A 12 -11.38 2.03 11.09
CA SER A 12 -11.29 1.06 12.18
C SER A 12 -12.22 -0.16 12.02
N SER A 13 -13.30 -0.03 11.25
CA SER A 13 -14.24 -1.12 10.94
C SER A 13 -13.85 -1.91 9.69
N GLY A 14 -12.70 -1.60 9.06
CA GLY A 14 -12.21 -2.28 7.87
C GLY A 14 -12.83 -1.82 6.55
N THR A 15 -13.69 -0.79 6.54
CA THR A 15 -14.21 -0.19 5.30
C THR A 15 -13.09 0.53 4.57
N MET A 16 -12.93 0.24 3.27
CA MET A 16 -11.96 0.93 2.42
C MET A 16 -12.39 2.39 2.21
N LEU A 17 -11.51 3.32 2.58
CA LEU A 17 -11.67 4.76 2.38
C LEU A 17 -11.01 5.24 1.09
N ALA A 18 -9.82 4.72 0.78
CA ALA A 18 -9.05 5.11 -0.40
C ALA A 18 -8.06 4.00 -0.82
N THR A 19 -7.58 4.09 -2.05
CA THR A 19 -6.40 3.34 -2.53
C THR A 19 -5.29 4.35 -2.82
N LEU A 20 -4.18 4.25 -2.08
CA LEU A 20 -3.00 5.11 -2.23
C LEU A 20 -2.21 4.78 -3.49
N ALA A 21 -2.06 3.49 -3.79
CA ALA A 21 -1.35 3.00 -4.96
C ALA A 21 -1.86 1.63 -5.40
N THR A 22 -1.72 1.36 -6.69
CA THR A 22 -1.88 0.03 -7.29
C THR A 22 -0.63 -0.29 -8.09
N TYR A 23 0.08 -1.32 -7.67
CA TYR A 23 1.21 -1.91 -8.38
C TYR A 23 0.79 -3.23 -9.01
N SER A 24 1.58 -3.69 -9.97
CA SER A 24 1.38 -4.97 -10.63
C SER A 24 2.70 -5.64 -10.98
N ASN A 25 2.60 -6.88 -11.44
CA ASN A 25 3.72 -7.60 -12.03
C ASN A 25 4.39 -6.84 -13.21
N LEU A 26 3.69 -5.90 -13.85
CA LEU A 26 4.24 -5.04 -14.90
C LEU A 26 5.10 -3.88 -14.37
N ASN A 27 5.08 -3.64 -13.05
CA ASN A 27 5.89 -2.63 -12.37
C ASN A 27 7.19 -3.22 -11.78
N ALA A 28 7.64 -4.37 -12.28
CA ALA A 28 8.88 -4.99 -11.83
C ALA A 28 10.06 -4.02 -12.01
N ALA A 29 10.87 -3.88 -10.95
CA ALA A 29 12.06 -3.04 -10.91
C ALA A 29 13.16 -3.76 -10.13
N ALA A 30 14.42 -3.37 -10.36
CA ALA A 30 15.55 -3.91 -9.61
C ALA A 30 15.67 -3.22 -8.25
N GLY A 31 15.67 -4.01 -7.17
CA GLY A 31 15.87 -3.51 -5.81
C GLY A 31 14.68 -2.73 -5.22
N TYR A 32 14.89 -2.19 -4.02
CA TYR A 32 13.90 -1.39 -3.31
C TYR A 32 13.90 0.05 -3.79
N THR A 33 12.71 0.65 -3.89
CA THR A 33 12.53 2.09 -4.16
C THR A 33 11.63 2.68 -3.08
N GLN A 34 12.08 3.76 -2.43
CA GLN A 34 11.29 4.46 -1.42
C GLN A 34 10.04 5.07 -2.08
N THR A 35 8.87 4.80 -1.50
CA THR A 35 7.62 5.49 -1.84
C THR A 35 7.06 6.17 -0.60
N SER A 36 6.41 7.32 -0.77
CA SER A 36 5.76 8.07 0.32
C SER A 36 4.40 8.58 -0.12
N PHE A 37 3.46 8.64 0.82
CA PHE A 37 2.10 9.12 0.61
C PHE A 37 1.76 10.15 1.69
N ASP A 38 1.07 11.23 1.30
CA ASP A 38 0.54 12.19 2.27
C ASP A 38 -0.74 11.63 2.90
N LEU A 39 -0.76 11.58 4.24
CA LEU A 39 -1.89 11.09 5.05
C LEU A 39 -2.55 12.21 5.86
N THR A 40 -2.21 13.47 5.60
CA THR A 40 -2.68 14.63 6.39
C THR A 40 -4.21 14.75 6.43
N SER A 41 -4.92 14.29 5.39
CA SER A 41 -6.39 14.26 5.34
C SER A 41 -7.03 13.37 6.40
N TYR A 42 -6.28 12.41 6.96
CA TYR A 42 -6.74 11.48 7.98
C TYR A 42 -6.30 11.87 9.40
N LYS A 43 -5.77 13.08 9.60
CA LYS A 43 -5.33 13.55 10.92
C LYS A 43 -6.45 13.44 11.95
N GLY A 44 -6.11 12.94 13.15
CA GLY A 44 -7.06 12.73 14.24
C GLY A 44 -8.03 11.56 14.05
N GLN A 45 -7.91 10.78 12.97
CA GLN A 45 -8.70 9.57 12.75
C GLN A 45 -7.87 8.32 13.01
N MET A 46 -8.52 7.27 13.50
CA MET A 46 -7.93 5.93 13.50
C MET A 46 -8.13 5.30 12.12
N ILE A 47 -7.01 5.04 11.43
CA ILE A 47 -6.99 4.39 10.12
C ILE A 47 -6.07 3.17 10.14
N GLN A 48 -6.24 2.31 9.16
CA GLN A 48 -5.38 1.17 8.88
C GLN A 48 -4.77 1.32 7.48
N ILE A 49 -3.47 1.11 7.36
CA ILE A 49 -2.82 0.88 6.06
C ILE A 49 -2.91 -0.60 5.77
N TYR A 50 -3.54 -0.96 4.66
CA TYR A 50 -3.82 -2.34 4.31
C TYR A 50 -3.22 -2.68 2.95
N LEU A 51 -2.32 -3.67 2.93
CA LEU A 51 -1.66 -4.13 1.71
C LEU A 51 -2.40 -5.38 1.20
N VAL A 52 -2.97 -5.28 0.01
CA VAL A 52 -3.74 -6.37 -0.61
C VAL A 52 -2.98 -6.86 -1.83
N ALA A 53 -2.25 -7.96 -1.68
CA ALA A 53 -1.63 -8.67 -2.79
C ALA A 53 -2.59 -9.73 -3.34
N THR A 54 -2.66 -9.87 -4.65
CA THR A 54 -3.42 -10.93 -5.32
C THR A 54 -2.65 -11.41 -6.53
N GLU A 55 -2.37 -12.71 -6.57
CA GLU A 55 -1.78 -13.41 -7.71
C GLU A 55 -2.87 -14.22 -8.42
N ASN A 56 -2.70 -14.44 -9.73
CA ASN A 56 -3.44 -15.46 -10.44
C ASN A 56 -2.80 -16.85 -10.24
N SER A 57 -3.36 -17.89 -10.87
CA SER A 57 -2.87 -19.27 -10.76
C SER A 57 -1.65 -19.61 -11.64
N SER A 58 -1.07 -18.62 -12.34
CA SER A 58 -0.02 -18.83 -13.34
C SER A 58 1.38 -18.64 -12.75
N LEU A 59 2.24 -17.85 -13.40
CA LEU A 59 3.59 -17.56 -12.92
C LEU A 59 3.53 -16.74 -11.63
N LYS A 60 4.44 -17.06 -10.70
CA LYS A 60 4.50 -16.39 -9.40
C LYS A 60 5.03 -14.96 -9.52
N THR A 61 4.46 -14.05 -8.75
CA THR A 61 4.96 -12.68 -8.58
C THR A 61 5.12 -12.37 -7.11
N SER A 62 6.34 -12.04 -6.67
CA SER A 62 6.55 -11.55 -5.31
C SER A 62 6.50 -10.03 -5.26
N PHE A 63 5.59 -9.49 -4.45
CA PHE A 63 5.62 -8.09 -4.03
C PHE A 63 6.36 -7.98 -2.71
N VAL A 64 7.49 -7.26 -2.69
CA VAL A 64 8.31 -7.07 -1.50
C VAL A 64 8.17 -5.63 -0.99
N VAL A 65 8.08 -5.49 0.33
CA VAL A 65 7.95 -4.22 1.04
C VAL A 65 8.82 -4.29 2.29
N ASP A 66 9.51 -3.21 2.59
CA ASP A 66 10.42 -3.13 3.74
C ASP A 66 10.47 -1.69 4.27
N ASP A 67 11.01 -1.49 5.48
CA ASP A 67 11.26 -0.18 6.09
C ASP A 67 10.02 0.73 6.20
N PHE A 68 8.93 0.22 6.76
CA PHE A 68 7.74 1.03 7.03
C PHE A 68 8.02 2.13 8.06
N ALA A 69 7.80 3.38 7.66
CA ALA A 69 7.91 4.54 8.52
C ALA A 69 6.63 5.39 8.47
N LEU A 70 6.19 5.87 9.64
CA LEU A 70 5.14 6.88 9.75
C LEU A 70 5.75 8.16 10.33
N ASN A 71 5.85 9.19 9.49
CA ASN A 71 6.33 10.50 9.90
C ASN A 71 5.16 11.37 10.36
N VAL A 72 5.04 11.58 11.67
CA VAL A 72 4.03 12.48 12.25
C VAL A 72 4.74 13.71 12.82
N LYS A 73 4.27 14.90 12.45
CA LYS A 73 4.66 16.14 13.11
C LYS A 73 3.49 16.62 13.96
N THR A 74 3.70 16.76 15.26
CA THR A 74 2.79 17.58 16.08
C THR A 74 3.04 19.05 15.75
N PRO A 75 2.00 19.91 15.79
CA PRO A 75 2.19 21.35 15.79
C PRO A 75 3.15 21.82 16.88
#